data_AF-A0A0Q6ZDI4-F1
#
_entry.id   AF-A0A0Q6ZDI4-F1
#
_cell.length_a   1.000
_cell.length_b   1.000
_cell.length_c   1.000
_cell.angle_alpha   90.00
_cell.angle_beta   90.00
_cell.angle_gamma   90.00
#
_symmetry.space_group_name_H-M   'P 1'
#
loop_
_entity.id
_entity.type
_entity.pdbx_description
1 polymer ?
#
loop_
_entity_poly.entity_id
_entity_poly.type
_entity_poly.pdbx_seq_one_letter_code
_entity_poly.pdbx_strand_id
1 'polypeptide(L)'
;MHQQVLGTQLSSSDDIMAIREREVAERIRGSSETFTIRQMANIHKMSIPFLRDFAQRHGISFADGSRSKRLSSAAIRREKQHTSAVVARSVSRKPVTSLDSEKITPELRERARRRDQESVNGFVEYLRELTTTHTREQAAKLVGISPTFMRRMAYDQELVFVGETTTAGRANTPAALRKLSKTLFRPGVKVKPSSSLLIRHYLISDVPDEL
;
A
#
# COMPACT_ATOMS: atom_id res chain seq x y z
N MET A 1 22.86 23.29 -38.03
CA MET A 1 22.36 21.90 -38.11
C MET A 1 22.34 21.31 -36.71
N HIS A 2 21.37 21.70 -35.87
CA HIS A 2 21.17 21.13 -34.53
C HIS A 2 19.81 20.42 -34.53
N GLN A 3 19.84 19.10 -34.71
CA GLN A 3 18.65 18.26 -34.62
C GLN A 3 18.51 17.83 -33.16
N GLN A 4 17.63 18.51 -32.42
CA GLN A 4 17.21 18.08 -31.08
C GLN A 4 16.40 16.80 -31.22
N VAL A 5 16.96 15.69 -30.75
CA VAL A 5 16.22 14.44 -30.51
C VAL A 5 15.38 14.66 -29.25
N LEU A 6 14.12 15.06 -29.44
CA LEU A 6 13.12 15.04 -28.38
C LEU A 6 12.85 13.57 -28.02
N GLY A 7 13.46 13.11 -26.93
CA GLY A 7 13.19 11.81 -26.34
C GLY A 7 11.79 11.77 -25.74
N THR A 8 10.80 11.40 -26.54
CA THR A 8 9.48 10.96 -26.08
C THR A 8 9.61 9.57 -25.45
N GLN A 9 9.99 9.51 -24.17
CA GLN A 9 9.83 8.31 -23.33
C GLN A 9 8.43 8.29 -22.67
N LEU A 10 7.39 8.50 -23.46
CA LEU A 10 6.00 8.28 -23.07
C LEU A 10 5.49 7.01 -23.76
N SER A 11 4.79 6.17 -23.00
CA SER A 11 3.78 5.20 -23.47
C SER A 11 4.13 3.71 -23.69
N SER A 12 5.30 3.17 -23.31
CA SER A 12 5.46 1.70 -23.44
C SER A 12 4.48 0.90 -22.55
N SER A 13 4.10 1.45 -21.39
CA SER A 13 3.12 0.85 -20.47
C SER A 13 1.67 1.06 -20.93
N ASP A 14 1.34 2.24 -21.44
CA ASP A 14 -0.02 2.56 -21.88
C ASP A 14 -0.36 1.81 -23.18
N ASP A 15 0.63 1.59 -24.05
CA ASP A 15 0.50 0.75 -25.24
C ASP A 15 0.20 -0.71 -24.87
N ILE A 16 0.87 -1.25 -23.84
CA ILE A 16 0.61 -2.62 -23.35
C ILE A 16 -0.80 -2.75 -22.78
N MET A 17 -1.26 -1.74 -22.04
CA MET A 17 -2.62 -1.75 -21.47
C MET A 17 -3.68 -1.61 -22.56
N ALA A 18 -3.46 -0.77 -23.58
CA ALA A 18 -4.34 -0.63 -24.72
C ALA A 18 -4.39 -1.91 -25.58
N ILE A 19 -3.26 -2.59 -25.78
CA ILE A 19 -3.20 -3.89 -26.47
C ILE A 19 -4.01 -4.95 -25.71
N ARG A 20 -3.85 -5.03 -24.39
CA ARG A 20 -4.63 -5.94 -23.53
C ARG A 20 -6.11 -5.62 -23.55
N GLU A 21 -6.47 -4.34 -23.52
CA GLU A 21 -7.87 -3.91 -23.59
C GLU A 21 -8.52 -4.38 -24.90
N ARG A 22 -7.84 -4.21 -26.03
CA ARG A 22 -8.30 -4.71 -27.34
C ARG A 22 -8.41 -6.24 -27.37
N GLU A 23 -7.45 -6.96 -26.80
CA GLU A 23 -7.50 -8.43 -26.74
C GLU A 23 -8.72 -8.92 -25.93
N VAL A 24 -9.01 -8.25 -24.81
CA VAL A 24 -10.22 -8.52 -24.01
C VAL A 24 -11.48 -8.19 -24.80
N ALA A 25 -11.49 -7.08 -25.56
CA ALA A 25 -12.61 -6.69 -26.41
C ALA A 25 -12.91 -7.73 -27.50
N GLU A 26 -11.90 -8.22 -28.22
CA GLU A 26 -12.07 -9.26 -29.25
C GLU A 26 -12.62 -10.57 -28.66
N ARG A 27 -12.16 -10.94 -27.45
CA ARG A 27 -12.64 -12.14 -26.77
C ARG A 27 -14.10 -12.03 -26.36
N ILE A 28 -14.47 -10.90 -25.78
CA ILE A 28 -15.86 -10.62 -25.40
C ILE A 28 -16.71 -10.55 -26.66
N ARG A 29 -16.22 -9.96 -27.76
CA ARG A 29 -16.92 -9.91 -29.05
C ARG A 29 -17.19 -11.30 -29.60
N GLY A 30 -16.19 -12.19 -29.65
CA GLY A 30 -16.35 -13.56 -30.14
C GLY A 30 -17.35 -14.43 -29.36
N SER A 31 -17.67 -14.03 -28.12
CA SER A 31 -18.64 -14.72 -27.26
C SER A 31 -19.94 -13.91 -27.04
N SER A 32 -20.01 -12.68 -27.54
CA SER A 32 -21.12 -11.74 -27.29
C SER A 32 -22.44 -12.18 -27.93
N GLU A 33 -22.40 -12.84 -29.09
CA GLU A 33 -23.60 -13.33 -29.79
C GLU A 33 -24.23 -14.54 -29.09
N THR A 34 -23.48 -15.24 -28.24
CA THR A 34 -23.94 -16.47 -27.57
C THR A 34 -24.37 -16.22 -26.14
N PHE A 35 -23.67 -15.35 -25.41
CA PHE A 35 -23.95 -15.09 -24.00
C PHE A 35 -24.63 -13.73 -23.80
N THR A 36 -25.61 -13.72 -22.90
CA THR A 36 -26.23 -12.47 -22.42
C THR A 36 -25.21 -11.65 -21.62
N ILE A 37 -25.45 -10.33 -21.53
CA ILE A 37 -24.57 -9.43 -20.75
C ILE A 37 -24.37 -9.88 -19.29
N ARG A 38 -25.39 -10.48 -18.68
CA ARG A 38 -25.32 -10.99 -17.29
C ARG A 38 -24.41 -12.21 -17.19
N GLN A 39 -24.49 -13.13 -18.16
CA GLN A 39 -23.62 -14.30 -18.22
C GLN A 39 -22.17 -13.88 -18.49
N MET A 40 -21.98 -12.94 -19.42
CA MET A 40 -20.67 -12.40 -19.74
C MET A 40 -20.00 -11.70 -18.55
N ALA A 41 -20.76 -10.87 -17.81
CA ALA A 41 -20.30 -10.25 -16.57
C ALA A 41 -19.85 -11.29 -15.53
N ASN A 42 -20.58 -12.41 -15.40
CA ASN A 42 -20.21 -13.49 -14.48
C ASN A 42 -18.97 -14.28 -14.94
N ILE A 43 -18.83 -14.52 -16.25
CA ILE A 43 -17.69 -15.24 -16.85
C ILE A 43 -16.40 -14.42 -16.69
N HIS A 44 -16.44 -13.12 -17.00
CA HIS A 44 -15.28 -12.23 -16.97
C HIS A 44 -15.03 -11.55 -15.62
N LYS A 45 -15.91 -11.77 -14.63
CA LYS A 45 -15.84 -11.13 -13.29
C LYS A 45 -15.82 -9.60 -13.37
N MET A 46 -16.59 -9.05 -14.29
CA MET A 46 -16.78 -7.61 -14.48
C MET A 46 -18.14 -7.19 -13.95
N SER A 47 -18.26 -5.95 -13.48
CA SER A 47 -19.56 -5.40 -13.12
C SER A 47 -20.40 -5.18 -14.39
N ILE A 48 -21.73 -5.34 -14.29
CA ILE A 48 -22.63 -5.11 -15.42
C ILE A 48 -22.53 -3.67 -15.95
N PRO A 49 -22.49 -2.61 -15.11
CA PRO A 49 -22.32 -1.24 -15.60
C PRO A 49 -21.01 -1.07 -16.38
N PHE A 50 -19.89 -1.55 -15.83
CA PHE A 50 -18.60 -1.50 -16.52
C PHE A 50 -18.65 -2.20 -17.88
N LEU A 51 -19.27 -3.39 -17.93
CA LEU A 51 -19.37 -4.16 -19.17
C LEU A 51 -20.26 -3.48 -20.22
N ARG A 52 -21.28 -2.71 -19.80
CA ARG A 52 -22.09 -1.89 -20.71
C ARG A 52 -21.26 -0.77 -21.32
N ASP A 53 -20.54 -0.02 -20.50
CA ASP A 53 -19.70 1.08 -20.96
C ASP A 53 -18.56 0.56 -21.84
N PHE A 54 -17.98 -0.58 -21.48
CA PHE A 54 -16.96 -1.27 -22.26
C PHE A 54 -17.51 -1.72 -23.62
N ALA A 55 -18.69 -2.34 -23.65
CA ALA A 55 -19.32 -2.78 -24.88
C ALA A 55 -19.68 -1.61 -25.80
N GLN A 56 -20.14 -0.49 -25.24
CA GLN A 56 -20.42 0.72 -26.01
C GLN A 56 -19.15 1.30 -26.65
N ARG A 57 -18.04 1.35 -25.90
CA ARG A 57 -16.74 1.83 -26.42
C ARG A 57 -16.17 0.97 -27.54
N HIS A 58 -16.42 -0.33 -27.51
CA HIS A 58 -15.86 -1.31 -28.46
C HIS A 58 -16.87 -1.86 -29.49
N GLY A 59 -18.08 -1.29 -29.54
CA GLY A 59 -19.14 -1.66 -30.49
C GLY A 59 -19.65 -3.10 -30.34
N ILE A 60 -19.74 -3.62 -29.11
CA ILE A 60 -20.11 -5.00 -28.83
C ILE A 60 -21.61 -5.09 -28.50
N SER A 61 -22.33 -5.97 -29.20
CA SER A 61 -23.74 -6.28 -28.93
C SER A 61 -23.89 -7.66 -28.30
N PHE A 62 -24.56 -7.75 -27.15
CA PHE A 62 -24.81 -9.04 -26.48
C PHE A 62 -26.09 -9.70 -26.94
N ALA A 63 -26.15 -11.03 -26.80
CA ALA A 63 -27.36 -11.80 -27.05
C ALA A 63 -28.53 -11.31 -26.18
N ASP A 64 -29.69 -11.15 -26.81
CA ASP A 64 -30.87 -10.57 -26.18
C ASP A 64 -31.57 -11.59 -25.26
N GLY A 65 -32.11 -11.10 -24.14
CA GLY A 65 -32.67 -11.94 -23.07
C GLY A 65 -33.86 -12.82 -23.53
N SER A 66 -34.56 -12.43 -24.59
CA SER A 66 -35.69 -13.17 -25.16
C SER A 66 -35.28 -14.34 -26.07
N ARG A 67 -34.07 -14.29 -26.65
CA ARG A 67 -33.49 -15.33 -27.52
C ARG A 67 -32.55 -16.29 -26.78
N SER A 68 -32.49 -16.20 -25.46
CA SER A 68 -31.66 -17.07 -24.62
C SER A 68 -32.14 -18.53 -24.76
N LYS A 69 -31.57 -19.27 -25.72
CA LYS A 69 -31.48 -20.73 -25.60
C LYS A 69 -30.86 -20.95 -24.22
N ARG A 70 -31.55 -21.67 -23.32
CA ARG A 70 -31.01 -22.09 -22.02
C ARG A 70 -29.66 -22.76 -22.26
N LEU A 71 -28.58 -22.00 -22.21
CA LEU A 71 -27.24 -22.54 -22.37
C LEU A 71 -27.02 -23.46 -21.18
N SER A 72 -26.55 -24.67 -21.47
CA SER A 72 -26.26 -25.62 -20.41
C SER A 72 -25.28 -24.98 -19.44
N SER A 73 -25.49 -25.20 -18.14
CA SER A 73 -24.56 -24.77 -17.09
C SER A 73 -23.12 -25.25 -17.38
N ALA A 74 -22.98 -26.37 -18.08
CA ALA A 74 -21.72 -26.90 -18.58
C ALA A 74 -21.02 -25.97 -19.59
N ALA A 75 -21.74 -25.33 -20.52
CA ALA A 75 -21.17 -24.40 -21.48
C ALA A 75 -20.64 -23.12 -20.78
N ILE A 76 -21.42 -22.58 -19.85
CA ILE A 76 -21.01 -21.42 -19.04
C ILE A 76 -19.79 -21.77 -18.17
N ARG A 77 -19.76 -22.97 -17.58
CA ARG A 77 -18.63 -23.43 -16.77
C ARG A 77 -17.37 -23.62 -17.60
N ARG A 78 -17.49 -24.18 -18.81
CA ARG A 78 -16.38 -24.35 -19.76
C ARG A 78 -15.79 -23.00 -20.15
N GLU A 79 -16.64 -22.03 -20.49
CA GLU A 79 -16.16 -20.69 -20.86
C GLU A 79 -15.49 -19.99 -19.67
N LYS A 80 -16.07 -20.09 -18.47
CA LYS A 80 -15.45 -19.57 -17.24
C LYS A 80 -14.09 -20.20 -16.95
N GLN A 81 -13.93 -21.50 -17.20
CA GLN A 81 -12.64 -22.19 -17.04
C GLN A 81 -11.65 -21.70 -18.10
N HIS A 82 -12.08 -21.59 -19.36
CA HIS A 82 -11.27 -21.10 -20.46
C HIS A 82 -10.77 -19.67 -20.20
N THR A 83 -11.65 -18.74 -19.83
CA THR A 83 -11.27 -17.36 -19.50
C THR A 83 -10.34 -17.31 -18.29
N SER A 84 -10.61 -18.08 -17.24
CA SER A 84 -9.73 -18.14 -16.07
C SER A 84 -8.34 -18.68 -16.39
N ALA A 85 -8.23 -19.69 -17.26
CA ALA A 85 -6.96 -20.26 -17.69
C ALA A 85 -6.16 -19.30 -18.58
N VAL A 86 -6.84 -18.50 -19.41
CA VAL A 86 -6.16 -17.46 -20.21
C VAL A 86 -5.68 -16.30 -19.34
N VAL A 87 -6.50 -15.86 -18.36
CA VAL A 87 -6.07 -14.87 -17.37
C VAL A 87 -4.88 -15.39 -16.56
N ALA A 88 -4.94 -16.63 -16.07
CA ALA A 88 -3.83 -17.25 -15.34
C ALA A 88 -2.55 -17.37 -16.17
N ARG A 89 -2.67 -17.66 -17.48
CA ARG A 89 -1.52 -17.64 -18.42
C ARG A 89 -0.96 -16.24 -18.62
N SER A 90 -1.81 -15.21 -18.70
CA SER A 90 -1.36 -13.80 -18.79
C SER A 90 -0.73 -13.27 -17.49
N VAL A 91 -1.10 -13.86 -16.34
CA VAL A 91 -0.60 -13.51 -15.00
C VAL A 91 0.51 -14.46 -14.52
N SER A 92 0.83 -15.51 -15.28
CA SER A 92 1.98 -16.39 -15.05
C SER A 92 3.28 -15.63 -15.34
N ARG A 93 3.56 -14.66 -14.46
CA ARG A 93 4.91 -14.27 -14.14
C ARG A 93 5.52 -15.52 -13.56
N LYS A 94 6.53 -16.09 -14.23
CA LYS A 94 7.41 -17.07 -13.59
C LYS A 94 7.72 -16.51 -12.19
N PRO A 95 7.53 -17.28 -11.11
CA PRO A 95 7.97 -16.81 -9.80
C PRO A 95 9.41 -16.34 -9.96
N VAL A 96 9.76 -15.17 -9.41
CA VAL A 96 11.13 -14.65 -9.49
C VAL A 96 12.00 -15.63 -8.71
N THR A 97 12.56 -16.62 -9.41
CA THR A 97 13.32 -17.73 -8.82
C THR A 97 14.72 -17.31 -8.42
N SER A 98 15.22 -16.22 -8.99
CA SER A 98 16.47 -15.57 -8.59
C SER A 98 16.30 -14.04 -8.68
N LEU A 99 16.66 -13.36 -7.60
CA LEU A 99 16.94 -11.93 -7.63
C LEU A 99 18.37 -11.79 -8.18
N ASP A 100 18.51 -11.76 -9.51
CA ASP A 100 19.82 -11.54 -10.13
C ASP A 100 20.27 -10.12 -9.77
N SER A 101 21.16 -10.00 -8.77
CA SER A 101 21.72 -8.72 -8.30
C SER A 101 22.43 -7.95 -9.41
N GLU A 102 22.91 -8.65 -10.44
CA GLU A 102 23.58 -8.08 -11.62
C GLU A 102 22.61 -7.37 -12.59
N LYS A 103 21.31 -7.67 -12.55
CA LYS A 103 20.30 -7.00 -13.40
C LYS A 103 19.74 -5.71 -12.78
N ILE A 104 20.01 -5.46 -11.50
CA ILE A 104 19.60 -4.23 -10.83
C ILE A 104 20.67 -3.19 -11.09
N THR A 105 20.51 -2.43 -12.18
CA THR A 105 21.37 -1.27 -12.43
C THR A 105 21.21 -0.25 -11.28
N PRO A 106 22.28 0.50 -10.94
CA PRO A 106 22.20 1.52 -9.89
C PRO A 106 21.11 2.55 -10.19
N GLU A 107 20.87 2.85 -11.47
CA GLU A 107 19.78 3.74 -11.92
C GLU A 107 18.40 3.16 -11.62
N LEU A 108 18.18 1.86 -11.84
CA LEU A 108 16.92 1.20 -11.52
C LEU A 108 16.67 1.17 -10.01
N ARG A 109 17.74 0.97 -9.23
CA ARG A 109 17.71 1.00 -7.76
C ARG A 109 17.34 2.38 -7.23
N GLU A 110 17.96 3.42 -7.75
CA GLU A 110 17.64 4.82 -7.40
C GLU A 110 16.21 5.19 -7.82
N ARG A 111 15.77 4.75 -8.99
CA ARG A 111 14.39 4.98 -9.43
C ARG A 111 13.36 4.27 -8.54
N ALA A 112 13.62 3.02 -8.15
CA ALA A 112 12.78 2.30 -7.21
C ALA A 112 12.76 3.02 -5.84
N ARG A 113 13.92 3.45 -5.35
CA ARG A 113 14.04 4.21 -4.11
C ARG A 113 13.24 5.52 -4.14
N ARG A 114 13.28 6.27 -5.26
CA ARG A 114 12.48 7.50 -5.43
C ARG A 114 10.99 7.20 -5.39
N ARG A 115 10.52 6.17 -6.10
CA ARG A 115 9.12 5.76 -6.07
C ARG A 115 8.65 5.38 -4.66
N ASP A 116 9.45 4.59 -3.95
CA ASP A 116 9.12 4.18 -2.58
C ASP A 116 9.08 5.40 -1.66
N GLN A 117 10.03 6.33 -1.83
CA GLN A 117 10.04 7.59 -1.09
C GLN A 117 8.83 8.47 -1.41
N GLU A 118 8.44 8.59 -2.68
CA GLU A 118 7.23 9.31 -3.10
C GLU A 118 5.97 8.72 -2.45
N SER A 119 5.86 7.39 -2.42
CA SER A 119 4.74 6.71 -1.77
C SER A 119 4.72 6.95 -0.26
N VAL A 120 5.87 6.94 0.40
CA VAL A 120 5.99 7.25 1.84
C VAL A 120 5.65 8.71 2.10
N ASN A 121 6.13 9.62 1.26
CA ASN A 121 5.85 11.05 1.38
C ASN A 121 4.34 11.34 1.24
N GLY A 122 3.69 10.77 0.22
CA GLY A 122 2.24 10.94 0.03
C GLY A 122 1.42 10.37 1.19
N PHE A 123 1.89 9.29 1.81
CA PHE A 123 1.26 8.75 3.02
C PHE A 123 1.41 9.70 4.23
N VAL A 124 2.57 10.32 4.40
CA VAL A 124 2.79 11.32 5.47
C VAL A 124 1.95 12.58 5.22
N GLU A 125 1.83 13.02 3.98
CA GLU A 125 0.95 14.15 3.61
C GLU A 125 -0.51 13.86 3.93
N TYR A 126 -1.01 12.68 3.57
CA TYR A 126 -2.36 12.24 3.93
C TYR A 126 -2.59 12.23 5.45
N LEU A 127 -1.58 11.85 6.23
CA LEU A 127 -1.68 11.90 7.69
C LEU A 127 -1.66 13.31 8.23
N ARG A 128 -0.91 14.23 7.62
CA ARG A 128 -0.97 15.66 7.96
C ARG A 128 -2.37 16.20 7.71
N GLU A 129 -3.02 15.82 6.62
CA GLU A 129 -4.43 16.19 6.40
C GLU A 129 -5.34 15.64 7.51
N LEU A 130 -5.17 14.37 7.88
CA LEU A 130 -5.95 13.75 8.95
C LEU A 130 -5.72 14.36 10.33
N THR A 131 -4.52 14.88 10.61
CA THR A 131 -4.22 15.54 11.90
C THR A 131 -5.06 16.78 12.16
N THR A 132 -5.56 17.44 11.12
CA THR A 132 -6.39 18.66 11.26
C THR A 132 -7.83 18.37 11.68
N THR A 133 -8.32 17.16 11.38
CA THR A 133 -9.74 16.81 11.47
C THR A 133 -10.03 15.71 12.47
N HIS A 134 -9.08 14.82 12.74
CA HIS A 134 -9.30 13.59 13.50
C HIS A 134 -8.39 13.49 14.72
N THR A 135 -8.86 12.76 15.73
CA THR A 135 -8.00 12.31 16.83
C THR A 135 -7.08 11.17 16.37
N ARG A 136 -5.95 10.97 17.04
CA ARG A 136 -4.96 9.95 16.65
C ARG A 136 -5.55 8.54 16.55
N GLU A 137 -6.47 8.18 17.45
CA GLU A 137 -7.11 6.86 17.43
C GLU A 137 -8.08 6.68 16.25
N GLN A 138 -8.80 7.75 15.88
CA GLN A 138 -9.69 7.74 14.72
C GLN A 138 -8.89 7.68 13.42
N ALA A 139 -7.82 8.46 13.32
CA ALA A 139 -6.91 8.44 12.18
C ALA A 139 -6.25 7.05 12.01
N ALA A 140 -5.81 6.42 13.10
CA ALA A 140 -5.24 5.07 13.06
C ALA A 140 -6.23 4.02 12.51
N LYS A 141 -7.50 4.10 12.91
CA LYS A 141 -8.55 3.19 12.40
C LYS A 141 -8.85 3.44 10.92
N LEU A 142 -8.93 4.71 10.50
CA LEU A 142 -9.26 5.09 9.12
C LEU A 142 -8.15 4.65 8.15
N VAL A 143 -6.90 4.80 8.58
CA VAL A 143 -5.71 4.43 7.79
C VAL A 143 -5.39 2.93 7.90
N GLY A 144 -6.00 2.21 8.85
CA GLY A 144 -5.79 0.77 9.04
C GLY A 144 -4.44 0.41 9.67
N ILE A 145 -3.83 1.32 10.44
CA ILE A 145 -2.54 1.10 11.10
C ILE A 145 -2.69 0.93 12.61
N SER A 146 -1.75 0.21 13.23
CA SER A 146 -1.82 -0.03 14.68
C SER A 146 -1.64 1.29 15.47
N PRO A 147 -2.35 1.48 16.59
CA PRO A 147 -2.21 2.69 17.41
C PRO A 147 -0.78 2.94 17.91
N THR A 148 -0.03 1.87 18.20
CA THR A 148 1.37 1.94 18.63
C THR A 148 2.27 2.45 17.50
N PHE A 149 2.04 1.98 16.28
CA PHE A 149 2.76 2.44 15.10
C PHE A 149 2.42 3.90 14.79
N MET A 150 1.13 4.27 14.85
CA MET A 150 0.68 5.66 14.69
C MET A 150 1.35 6.59 15.71
N ARG A 151 1.46 6.17 16.98
CA ARG A 151 2.14 6.96 18.01
C ARG A 151 3.61 7.21 17.69
N ARG A 152 4.34 6.17 17.28
CA ARG A 152 5.76 6.30 16.93
C ARG A 152 5.93 7.20 15.71
N MET A 153 5.13 6.99 14.68
CA MET A 153 5.22 7.78 13.46
C MET A 153 4.80 9.24 13.68
N ALA A 154 3.81 9.50 14.53
CA ALA A 154 3.44 10.85 14.92
C ALA A 154 4.59 11.57 15.65
N TYR A 155 5.38 10.85 16.44
CA TYR A 155 6.58 11.39 17.06
C TYR A 155 7.68 11.65 16.02
N ASP A 156 7.99 10.66 15.18
CA ASP A 156 9.07 10.73 14.19
C ASP A 156 8.81 11.80 13.10
N GLN A 157 7.54 12.08 12.80
CA GLN A 157 7.11 13.05 11.77
C GLN A 157 6.49 14.33 12.35
N GLU A 158 6.61 14.53 13.67
CA GLU A 158 6.12 15.71 14.41
C GLU A 158 4.63 16.04 14.13
N LEU A 159 3.79 15.01 14.02
CA LEU A 159 2.37 15.14 13.76
C LEU A 159 1.58 15.40 15.05
N VAL A 160 0.81 16.48 15.08
CA VAL A 160 -0.04 16.86 16.23
C VAL A 160 -1.51 16.68 15.86
N PHE A 161 -2.17 15.68 16.45
CA PHE A 161 -3.57 15.38 16.19
C PHE A 161 -4.51 16.20 17.09
N VAL A 162 -5.74 16.45 16.61
CA VAL A 162 -6.78 17.13 17.37
C VAL A 162 -7.05 16.41 18.70
N GLY A 163 -7.02 17.16 19.80
CA GLY A 163 -7.26 16.63 21.15
C GLY A 163 -6.04 16.03 21.84
N GLU A 164 -4.86 16.01 21.20
CA GLU A 164 -3.61 15.64 21.87
C GLU A 164 -2.93 16.88 22.46
N THR A 165 -2.80 16.93 23.78
CA THR A 165 -1.84 17.85 24.40
C THR A 165 -0.45 17.32 24.08
N THR A 166 0.27 18.02 23.20
CA THR A 166 1.70 17.79 22.98
C THR A 166 2.37 17.62 24.34
N THR A 167 3.10 16.52 24.52
CA THR A 167 3.75 16.15 25.79
C THR A 167 4.69 17.23 26.35
N ALA A 168 5.00 18.27 25.58
CA ALA A 168 5.62 19.51 26.04
C ALA A 168 4.82 20.24 27.14
N GLY A 169 3.51 19.96 27.28
CA GLY A 169 2.64 20.56 28.30
C GLY A 169 2.32 19.66 29.50
N ARG A 170 2.92 18.46 29.61
CA ARG A 170 2.71 17.64 30.81
C ARG A 170 3.50 18.26 31.95
N ALA A 171 2.81 18.91 32.88
CA ALA A 171 3.43 19.41 34.10
C ALA A 171 4.23 18.27 34.74
N ASN A 172 5.54 18.45 34.85
CA ASN A 172 6.47 17.54 35.51
C ASN A 172 6.16 17.55 37.01
N THR A 173 5.08 16.89 37.39
CA THR A 173 4.71 16.76 38.80
C THR A 173 5.79 15.93 39.50
N PRO A 174 6.17 16.27 40.74
CA PRO A 174 7.21 15.54 41.47
C PRO A 174 6.86 14.05 41.65
N ALA A 175 5.58 13.69 41.59
CA ALA A 175 5.10 12.31 41.60
C ALA A 175 5.41 11.54 40.30
N ALA A 176 5.36 12.19 39.13
CA ALA A 176 5.72 11.58 37.85
C ALA A 176 7.24 11.33 37.76
N LEU A 177 8.04 12.29 38.24
CA LEU A 177 9.50 12.15 38.34
C LEU A 177 9.89 11.03 39.31
N ARG A 178 9.22 10.90 40.46
CA ARG A 178 9.43 9.79 41.41
C ARG A 178 9.06 8.41 40.84
N LYS A 179 8.10 8.33 39.91
CA LYS A 179 7.75 7.06 39.24
C LYS A 179 8.81 6.70 38.21
N LEU A 180 9.25 7.66 37.40
CA LEU A 180 10.32 7.47 36.41
C LEU A 180 11.65 7.08 37.06
N SER A 181 12.03 7.72 38.17
CA SER A 181 13.27 7.35 38.88
C SER A 181 13.20 5.93 39.45
N LYS A 182 12.03 5.50 39.95
CA LYS A 182 11.83 4.12 40.42
C LYS A 182 11.86 3.08 39.30
N THR A 183 11.53 3.44 38.07
CA THR A 183 11.54 2.50 36.93
C THR A 183 12.84 2.49 36.16
N LEU A 184 13.50 3.64 36.01
CA LEU A 184 14.77 3.75 35.28
C LEU A 184 15.96 3.19 36.06
N PHE A 185 15.89 3.23 37.40
CA PHE A 185 17.00 2.83 38.27
C PHE A 185 16.70 1.63 39.17
N ARG A 186 15.68 0.81 38.84
CA ARG A 186 15.54 -0.51 39.47
C ARG A 186 16.30 -1.53 38.63
N PRO A 187 17.41 -2.08 39.12
CA PRO A 187 18.00 -3.23 38.46
C PRO A 187 17.04 -4.41 38.66
N GLY A 188 16.32 -4.79 37.60
CA GLY A 188 15.38 -5.92 37.61
C GLY A 188 16.06 -7.28 37.73
N VAL A 189 17.39 -7.31 37.75
CA VAL A 189 18.23 -8.51 37.85
C VAL A 189 19.26 -8.26 38.95
N LYS A 190 19.58 -9.27 39.76
CA LYS A 190 20.65 -9.18 40.78
C LYS A 190 21.96 -8.78 40.09
N VAL A 191 22.28 -7.49 40.13
CA VAL A 191 23.54 -6.95 39.59
C VAL A 191 24.67 -7.38 40.52
N LYS A 192 25.81 -7.81 39.95
CA LYS A 192 26.99 -8.14 40.74
C LYS A 192 27.40 -6.91 41.59
N PRO A 193 27.88 -7.10 42.83
CA PRO A 193 28.15 -6.00 43.75
C PRO A 193 29.16 -4.98 43.20
N SER A 194 30.10 -5.42 42.35
CA SER A 194 31.08 -4.56 41.67
C SER A 194 30.45 -3.56 40.69
N SER A 195 29.44 -3.95 39.91
CA SER A 195 28.74 -3.04 39.01
C SER A 195 27.77 -2.10 39.73
N SER A 196 27.22 -2.52 40.88
CA SER A 196 26.43 -1.64 41.75
C SER A 196 27.26 -0.49 42.33
N LEU A 197 28.51 -0.77 42.74
CA LEU A 197 29.42 0.25 43.25
C LEU A 197 29.80 1.28 42.19
N LEU A 198 30.06 0.84 40.96
CA LEU A 198 30.34 1.76 39.83
C LEU A 198 29.15 2.66 39.54
N ILE A 199 27.94 2.11 39.48
CA ILE A 199 26.72 2.89 39.23
C ILE A 199 26.49 3.94 40.33
N ARG A 200 26.76 3.61 41.60
CA ARG A 200 26.67 4.58 42.71
C ARG A 200 27.73 5.68 42.62
N HIS A 201 28.94 5.35 42.19
CA HIS A 201 30.03 6.33 42.05
C HIS A 201 29.73 7.40 40.99
N TYR A 202 29.00 7.03 39.93
CA TYR A 202 28.58 7.95 38.87
C TYR A 202 27.26 8.70 39.15
N LEU A 203 26.42 8.18 40.05
CA LEU A 203 25.12 8.81 40.40
C LEU A 203 25.19 9.76 41.60
N ILE A 204 26.24 9.67 42.43
CA ILE A 204 26.41 10.47 43.65
C ILE A 204 27.52 11.53 43.49
N SER A 205 28.21 11.58 42.35
CA SER A 205 29.10 12.71 42.04
C SER A 205 28.26 13.92 41.61
N ASP A 206 27.63 14.58 42.58
CA ASP A 206 27.30 16.01 42.52
C ASP A 206 28.61 16.81 42.62
N VAL A 207 29.53 16.59 41.68
CA VAL A 207 30.63 17.51 41.48
C VAL A 207 30.09 18.53 40.49
N PRO A 208 29.95 19.81 40.87
CA PRO A 208 29.67 20.84 39.87
C PRO A 208 30.86 20.85 38.91
N ASP A 209 30.60 20.69 37.62
CA ASP A 209 31.57 20.96 36.58
C ASP A 209 31.98 22.43 36.71
N GLU A 210 33.09 22.70 37.41
CA GLU A 210 33.78 23.99 37.34
C GLU A 210 34.58 24.03 36.03
N LEU A 211 34.20 25.03 35.20
CA LEU A 211 34.80 25.57 33.97
C LEU A 211 36.20 25.11 33.56
#